data_AF-A0A4Z0Q4C5-F1
#
_entry.id   AF-A0A4Z0Q4C5-F1
#
_cell.length_a   1.000
_cell.length_b   1.000
_cell.length_c   1.000
_cell.angle_alpha   90.00
_cell.angle_beta   90.00
_cell.angle_gamma   90.00
#
_symmetry.space_group_name_H-M   'P 1'
#
loop_
_entity.id
_entity.type
_entity.pdbx_description
1 polymer ?
#
loop_
_entity_poly.entity_id
_entity_poly.type
_entity_poly.pdbx_seq_one_letter_code
_entity_poly.pdbx_strand_id
1 'polypeptide(L)'
;MKLLFVLFPLCCLKVREVLLGWRQARSSGDMERLEAKLKTLLQNLDVNREALQAKGHPEADTQALRTLYTDLTQDSTLQDLHQIGSQTLTADNMATLNHLYTLMKEVLADGKCLYGRSDKLKARMNYTLRQLLKRVRTERDGESEA
;
A
#
# COMPACT_ATOMS: atom_id res chain seq x y z
N MET A 1 -29.51 13.34 -43.34
CA MET A 1 -29.05 13.98 -42.07
C MET A 1 -30.03 13.75 -40.92
N LYS A 2 -30.26 12.49 -40.49
CA LYS A 2 -31.14 12.17 -39.33
C LYS A 2 -30.45 11.39 -38.21
N LEU A 3 -29.19 10.97 -38.40
CA LEU A 3 -28.42 10.19 -37.42
C LEU A 3 -27.65 11.03 -36.39
N LEU A 4 -27.43 12.33 -36.63
CA LEU A 4 -26.73 13.23 -35.70
C LEU A 4 -27.56 13.65 -34.48
N PHE A 5 -28.90 13.51 -34.53
CA PHE A 5 -29.79 13.97 -33.45
C PHE A 5 -30.03 12.92 -32.34
N VAL A 6 -29.75 11.64 -32.60
CA VAL A 6 -30.05 10.55 -31.66
C VAL A 6 -28.85 10.20 -30.76
N LEU A 7 -27.62 10.43 -31.22
CA LEU A 7 -26.40 10.19 -30.43
C LEU A 7 -26.13 11.26 -29.35
N PHE A 8 -26.71 12.45 -29.51
CA PHE A 8 -26.48 13.61 -28.63
C PHE A 8 -27.00 13.44 -27.18
N PRO A 9 -28.25 12.98 -26.94
CA PRO A 9 -28.73 12.76 -25.57
C PRO A 9 -27.99 11.60 -24.89
N LEU A 10 -27.48 10.63 -25.65
CA LEU A 10 -26.73 9.48 -25.14
C LEU A 10 -25.35 9.89 -24.61
N CYS A 11 -24.62 10.79 -25.29
CA CYS A 11 -23.33 11.29 -24.80
C CYS A 11 -23.47 12.12 -23.51
N CYS A 12 -24.44 13.03 -23.42
CA CYS A 12 -24.66 13.83 -22.21
C CYS A 12 -25.09 12.97 -21.00
N LEU A 13 -25.89 11.93 -21.23
CA LEU A 13 -26.29 11.00 -20.19
C LEU A 13 -25.10 10.17 -19.68
N LYS A 14 -24.23 9.70 -20.59
CA LYS A 14 -23.03 8.93 -20.22
C LYS A 14 -22.01 9.77 -19.45
N VAL A 15 -21.79 11.02 -19.85
CA VAL A 15 -20.88 11.94 -19.14
C VAL A 15 -21.41 12.24 -17.73
N ARG A 16 -22.73 12.41 -17.56
CA ARG A 16 -23.34 12.64 -16.26
C ARG A 16 -23.27 11.40 -15.35
N GLU A 17 -23.47 10.20 -15.88
CA GLU A 17 -23.24 8.93 -15.15
C GLU A 17 -21.78 8.78 -14.70
N VAL A 18 -20.82 9.14 -15.56
CA VAL A 18 -19.39 9.06 -15.25
C VAL A 18 -19.00 10.10 -14.19
N LEU A 19 -19.52 11.32 -14.25
CA LEU A 19 -19.32 12.36 -13.23
C LEU A 19 -19.92 12.01 -11.87
N LEU A 20 -21.11 11.40 -11.85
CA LEU A 20 -21.74 10.89 -10.62
C LEU A 20 -20.91 9.75 -10.02
N GLY A 21 -20.48 8.80 -10.86
CA GLY A 21 -19.59 7.73 -10.46
C GLY A 21 -18.23 8.22 -9.93
N TRP A 22 -17.68 9.29 -10.51
CA TRP A 22 -16.44 9.92 -10.06
C TRP A 22 -16.58 10.54 -8.67
N ARG A 23 -17.66 11.30 -8.42
CA ARG A 23 -17.91 11.88 -7.08
C ARG A 23 -18.08 10.79 -6.03
N GLN A 24 -18.76 9.71 -6.37
CA GLN A 24 -19.01 8.59 -5.46
C GLN A 24 -17.73 7.77 -5.18
N ALA A 25 -16.89 7.54 -6.19
CA ALA A 25 -15.58 6.91 -6.04
C ALA A 25 -14.63 7.76 -5.18
N ARG A 26 -14.61 9.08 -5.41
CA ARG A 26 -13.84 10.02 -4.58
C ARG A 26 -14.30 10.01 -3.11
N SER A 27 -15.61 9.94 -2.85
CA SER A 27 -16.13 9.87 -1.48
C SER A 27 -15.88 8.53 -0.78
N SER A 28 -15.62 7.46 -1.54
CA SER A 28 -15.39 6.11 -1.00
C SER A 28 -13.91 5.73 -0.91
N GLY A 29 -13.00 6.57 -1.41
CA GLY A 29 -11.55 6.29 -1.40
C GLY A 29 -11.12 5.18 -2.38
N ASP A 30 -12.02 4.77 -3.27
CA ASP A 30 -11.79 3.69 -4.24
C ASP A 30 -11.05 4.23 -5.47
N MET A 31 -9.71 4.26 -5.36
CA MET A 31 -8.81 4.88 -6.35
C MET A 31 -8.78 4.11 -7.68
N GLU A 32 -8.87 2.78 -7.67
CA GLU A 32 -8.91 1.97 -8.91
C GLU A 32 -10.17 2.27 -9.72
N ARG A 33 -11.32 2.34 -9.04
CA ARG A 33 -12.59 2.67 -9.70
C ARG A 33 -12.63 4.12 -10.18
N LEU A 34 -11.97 5.02 -9.47
CA LEU A 34 -11.78 6.41 -9.89
C LEU A 34 -10.95 6.49 -11.18
N GLU A 35 -9.82 5.78 -11.23
CA GLU A 35 -8.93 5.75 -12.39
C GLU A 35 -9.65 5.20 -13.63
N ALA A 36 -10.34 4.06 -13.51
CA ALA A 36 -11.08 3.45 -14.62
C ALA A 36 -12.17 4.38 -15.18
N LYS A 37 -12.86 5.11 -14.30
CA LYS A 37 -13.89 6.09 -14.70
C LYS A 37 -13.27 7.32 -15.36
N LEU A 38 -12.13 7.80 -14.86
CA LEU A 38 -11.42 8.94 -15.44
C LEU A 38 -10.85 8.60 -16.83
N LYS A 39 -10.31 7.39 -17.01
CA LYS A 39 -9.89 6.88 -18.31
C LYS A 39 -11.05 6.82 -19.31
N THR A 40 -12.20 6.29 -18.87
CA THR A 40 -13.41 6.24 -19.69
C THR A 40 -13.92 7.64 -20.05
N LEU A 41 -13.82 8.61 -19.14
CA LEU A 41 -14.15 10.01 -19.39
C LEU A 41 -13.23 10.60 -20.47
N LEU A 42 -11.92 10.42 -20.34
CA LEU A 42 -10.94 10.93 -21.30
C LEU A 42 -11.15 10.35 -22.70
N GLN A 43 -11.41 9.04 -22.80
CA GLN A 43 -11.74 8.40 -24.08
C GLN A 43 -13.00 9.00 -24.71
N ASN A 44 -14.04 9.26 -23.91
CA ASN A 44 -15.26 9.90 -24.39
C ASN A 44 -15.04 11.37 -24.80
N LEU A 45 -14.17 12.10 -24.10
CA LEU A 45 -13.80 13.47 -24.46
C LEU A 45 -13.03 13.50 -25.79
N ASP A 46 -12.13 12.55 -26.02
CA ASP A 46 -11.37 12.45 -27.27
C ASP A 46 -12.27 12.12 -28.47
N VAL A 47 -13.20 11.18 -28.31
CA VAL A 47 -14.17 10.81 -29.36
C VAL A 47 -15.11 11.97 -29.70
N ASN A 48 -15.41 12.85 -28.74
CA ASN A 48 -16.34 13.98 -28.93
C ASN A 48 -15.62 15.34 -29.06
N ARG A 49 -14.30 15.35 -29.30
CA ARG A 49 -13.48 16.58 -29.27
C ARG A 49 -14.01 17.67 -30.20
N GLU A 50 -14.34 17.32 -31.44
CA GLU A 50 -14.86 18.27 -32.44
C GLU A 50 -16.22 18.87 -32.04
N ALA A 51 -17.11 18.03 -31.48
CA ALA A 51 -18.42 18.47 -31.00
C ALA A 51 -18.34 19.33 -29.73
N LEU A 52 -17.31 19.10 -28.89
CA LEU A 52 -17.04 19.87 -27.68
C LEU A 52 -16.39 21.22 -27.99
N GLN A 53 -15.45 21.27 -28.94
CA GLN A 53 -14.86 22.51 -29.43
C GLN A 53 -15.92 23.41 -30.09
N ALA A 54 -16.82 22.83 -30.89
CA ALA A 54 -17.94 23.57 -31.48
C ALA A 54 -18.91 24.15 -30.44
N LYS A 55 -18.90 23.64 -29.20
CA LYS A 55 -19.69 24.13 -28.07
C LYS A 55 -18.91 25.04 -27.12
N GLY A 56 -17.67 25.40 -27.45
CA GLY A 56 -16.85 26.31 -26.66
C GLY A 56 -16.16 25.65 -25.46
N HIS A 57 -15.97 24.33 -25.47
CA HIS A 57 -15.16 23.68 -24.43
C HIS A 57 -13.67 23.94 -24.68
N PRO A 58 -12.95 24.60 -23.77
CA PRO A 58 -11.54 24.91 -23.97
C PRO A 58 -10.68 23.65 -23.84
N GLU A 59 -9.70 23.48 -24.74
CA GLU A 59 -8.76 22.35 -24.70
C GLU A 59 -7.95 22.29 -23.40
N ALA A 60 -7.77 23.43 -22.72
CA ALA A 60 -7.07 23.52 -21.45
C ALA A 60 -7.69 22.64 -20.35
N ASP A 61 -9.02 22.51 -20.32
CA ASP A 61 -9.71 21.68 -19.32
C ASP A 61 -9.46 20.19 -19.56
N THR A 62 -9.44 19.79 -20.84
CA THR A 62 -9.12 18.42 -21.25
C THR A 62 -7.66 18.09 -20.94
N GLN A 63 -6.75 19.05 -21.11
CA GLN A 63 -5.34 18.92 -20.75
C GLN A 63 -5.17 18.74 -19.23
N ALA A 64 -5.87 19.55 -18.42
CA ALA A 64 -5.84 19.45 -16.97
C ALA A 64 -6.33 18.07 -16.46
N LEU A 65 -7.36 17.52 -17.09
CA LEU A 65 -7.86 16.16 -16.78
C LEU A 65 -6.84 15.07 -17.14
N ARG A 66 -6.08 15.24 -18.22
CA ARG A 66 -4.99 14.31 -18.60
C ARG A 66 -3.83 14.36 -17.62
N THR A 67 -3.44 15.57 -17.18
CA THR A 67 -2.42 15.73 -16.14
C THR A 67 -2.86 15.06 -14.85
N LEU A 68 -4.10 15.31 -14.40
CA LEU A 68 -4.64 14.68 -13.19
C LEU A 68 -4.69 13.14 -13.29
N TYR A 69 -5.03 12.59 -14.45
CA TYR A 69 -4.98 11.14 -14.68
C TYR A 69 -3.56 10.60 -14.53
N THR A 70 -2.58 11.29 -15.11
CA THR A 70 -1.17 10.91 -15.05
C THR A 70 -0.66 10.93 -13.61
N ASP A 71 -0.95 12.00 -12.87
CA ASP A 71 -0.57 12.14 -11.47
C ASP A 71 -1.19 11.04 -10.61
N LEU A 72 -2.48 10.75 -10.79
CA LEU A 72 -3.17 9.66 -10.07
C LEU A 72 -2.56 8.28 -10.34
N THR A 73 -2.20 7.99 -11.60
CA THR A 73 -1.55 6.72 -11.94
C THR A 73 -0.14 6.61 -11.36
N GLN A 74 0.60 7.72 -11.30
CA GLN A 74 1.92 7.72 -10.68
C GLN A 74 1.82 7.53 -9.17
N ASP A 75 0.88 8.21 -8.51
CA ASP A 75 0.67 8.07 -7.07
C ASP A 75 0.24 6.65 -6.68
N SER A 76 -0.63 5.98 -7.47
CA SER A 76 -1.03 4.60 -7.17
C SER A 76 0.16 3.64 -7.28
N THR A 77 0.97 3.77 -8.33
CA THR A 77 2.17 2.91 -8.49
C THR A 77 3.18 3.11 -7.37
N LEU A 78 3.36 4.35 -6.87
CA LEU A 78 4.23 4.62 -5.74
C LEU A 78 3.67 4.03 -4.43
N GLN A 79 2.36 4.13 -4.21
CA GLN A 79 1.70 3.52 -3.05
C GLN A 79 1.87 1.99 -3.03
N ASP A 80 1.68 1.34 -4.17
CA ASP A 80 1.86 -0.10 -4.31
C ASP A 80 3.30 -0.53 -4.00
N LEU A 81 4.29 0.20 -4.54
CA LEU A 81 5.71 -0.06 -4.28
C LEU A 81 6.05 0.09 -2.79
N HIS A 82 5.54 1.15 -2.14
CA HIS A 82 5.72 1.34 -0.70
C HIS A 82 5.07 0.23 0.11
N GLN A 83 3.87 -0.21 -0.27
CA GLN A 83 3.18 -1.29 0.40
C GLN A 83 3.94 -2.62 0.27
N ILE A 84 4.40 -2.96 -0.94
CA ILE A 84 5.22 -4.17 -1.19
C ILE A 84 6.52 -4.12 -0.38
N GLY A 85 7.19 -2.97 -0.36
CA GLY A 85 8.40 -2.76 0.45
C GLY A 85 8.15 -2.99 1.93
N SER A 86 7.06 -2.43 2.48
CA SER A 86 6.70 -2.61 3.89
C SER A 86 6.36 -4.05 4.24
N GLN A 87 5.67 -4.77 3.35
CA GLN A 87 5.31 -6.18 3.53
C GLN A 87 6.56 -7.06 3.52
N THR A 88 7.49 -6.80 2.59
CA THR A 88 8.76 -7.53 2.49
C THR A 88 9.59 -7.34 3.75
N LEU A 89 9.78 -6.09 4.19
CA LEU A 89 10.49 -5.79 5.44
C LEU A 89 9.84 -6.46 6.65
N THR A 90 8.51 -6.50 6.70
CA THR A 90 7.78 -7.17 7.78
C THR A 90 8.02 -8.68 7.76
N ALA A 91 7.99 -9.31 6.58
CA ALA A 91 8.26 -10.73 6.43
C ALA A 91 9.70 -11.09 6.83
N ASP A 92 10.68 -10.31 6.38
CA ASP A 92 12.10 -10.51 6.70
C ASP A 92 12.38 -10.33 8.20
N ASN A 93 11.78 -9.30 8.81
CA ASN A 93 11.85 -9.08 10.24
C ASN A 93 11.21 -10.23 11.03
N MET A 94 10.05 -10.72 10.58
CA MET A 94 9.41 -11.89 11.20
C MET A 94 10.28 -13.14 11.11
N ALA A 95 10.88 -13.41 9.96
CA ALA A 95 11.79 -14.55 9.79
C ALA A 95 12.98 -14.46 10.74
N THR A 96 13.60 -13.28 10.82
CA THR A 96 14.73 -13.01 11.72
C THR A 96 14.36 -13.18 13.19
N LEU A 97 13.21 -12.62 13.61
CA LEU A 97 12.73 -12.74 14.98
C LEU A 97 12.38 -14.19 15.36
N ASN A 98 11.79 -14.95 14.43
CA ASN A 98 11.50 -16.37 14.64
C ASN A 98 12.76 -17.21 14.77
N HIS A 99 13.78 -16.90 13.96
CA HIS A 99 15.08 -17.55 14.06
C HIS A 99 15.76 -17.26 15.41
N LEU A 100 15.82 -15.99 15.82
CA LEU A 100 16.36 -15.59 17.12
C LEU A 100 15.62 -16.27 18.28
N TYR A 101 14.29 -16.33 18.21
CA TYR A 101 13.49 -16.99 19.24
C TYR A 101 13.81 -18.50 19.34
N THR A 102 14.10 -19.16 18.22
CA THR A 102 14.51 -20.57 18.19
C THR A 102 15.85 -20.76 18.88
N LEU A 103 16.86 -19.95 18.52
CA LEU A 103 18.17 -19.96 19.19
C LEU A 103 18.07 -19.72 20.70
N MET A 104 17.23 -18.78 21.12
CA MET A 104 16.99 -18.52 22.55
C MET A 104 16.39 -19.73 23.27
N LYS A 105 15.51 -20.50 22.62
CA LYS A 105 14.97 -21.74 23.20
C LYS A 105 16.03 -22.82 23.34
N GLU A 106 16.91 -22.97 22.35
CA GLU A 106 18.00 -23.94 22.38
C GLU A 106 18.95 -23.63 23.55
N VAL A 107 19.40 -22.38 23.66
CA VAL A 107 20.24 -21.91 24.79
C VAL A 107 19.56 -22.14 26.15
N LEU A 108 18.24 -21.95 26.23
CA LEU A 108 17.47 -22.24 27.44
C LEU A 108 17.46 -23.73 27.77
N ALA A 109 17.24 -24.59 26.77
CA ALA A 109 17.19 -26.04 26.95
C ALA A 109 18.55 -26.58 27.39
N ASP A 110 19.61 -26.16 26.71
CA ASP A 110 20.98 -26.59 26.99
C ASP A 110 21.43 -26.13 28.37
N GLY A 111 21.20 -24.85 28.70
CA GLY A 111 21.54 -24.31 30.01
C GLY A 111 20.79 -24.99 31.15
N LYS A 112 19.51 -25.31 30.97
CA LYS A 112 18.74 -26.08 31.96
C LYS A 112 19.23 -27.52 32.10
N CYS A 113 19.63 -28.15 31.01
CA CYS A 113 20.19 -29.49 31.03
C CYS A 113 21.53 -29.53 31.79
N LEU A 114 22.44 -28.60 31.46
CA LEU A 114 23.78 -28.50 32.05
C LEU A 114 23.74 -28.21 33.56
N TYR A 115 22.93 -27.25 33.98
CA TYR A 115 22.86 -26.83 35.39
C TYR A 115 21.77 -27.53 36.19
N GLY A 116 20.91 -28.34 35.55
CA GLY A 116 19.80 -29.01 36.21
C GLY A 116 20.22 -30.00 37.30
N ARG A 117 21.44 -30.56 37.20
CA ARG A 117 22.01 -31.49 38.18
C ARG A 117 22.99 -30.84 39.15
N SER A 118 23.78 -29.86 38.70
CA SER A 118 24.86 -29.25 39.47
C SER A 118 24.40 -28.03 40.28
N ASP A 119 23.70 -27.08 39.66
CA ASP A 119 23.25 -25.84 40.28
C ASP A 119 21.82 -25.51 39.87
N LYS A 120 20.88 -26.06 40.64
CA LYS A 120 19.43 -25.91 40.41
C LYS A 120 18.94 -24.48 40.57
N LEU A 121 19.69 -23.61 41.27
CA LEU A 121 19.32 -22.22 41.49
C LEU A 121 19.70 -21.40 40.25
N LYS A 122 20.90 -21.63 39.71
CA LYS A 122 21.36 -21.05 38.43
C LYS A 122 20.51 -21.51 37.25
N ALA A 123 20.13 -22.78 37.18
CA ALA A 123 19.22 -23.31 36.15
C ALA A 123 17.84 -22.63 36.16
N ARG A 124 17.28 -22.37 37.35
CA ARG A 124 15.94 -21.78 37.49
C ARG A 124 15.91 -20.27 37.33
N MET A 125 16.96 -19.57 37.78
CA MET A 125 16.97 -18.11 37.79
C MET A 125 17.54 -17.54 36.49
N ASN A 126 18.63 -18.11 35.96
CA ASN A 126 19.38 -17.50 34.87
C ASN A 126 18.98 -17.99 33.48
N TYR A 127 18.49 -19.23 33.38
CA TYR A 127 18.00 -19.80 32.12
C TYR A 127 16.47 -19.68 32.04
N THR A 128 16.01 -18.44 32.04
CA THR A 128 14.62 -18.06 31.77
C THR A 128 14.55 -17.08 30.61
N LEU A 129 13.46 -17.11 29.85
CA LEU A 129 13.28 -16.24 28.68
C LEU A 129 13.46 -14.76 29.04
N ARG A 130 12.97 -14.35 30.23
CA ARG A 130 13.10 -12.97 30.74
C ARG A 130 14.55 -12.55 30.94
N GLN A 131 15.42 -13.42 31.46
CA GLN A 131 16.83 -13.09 31.67
C GLN A 131 17.62 -13.05 30.37
N LEU A 132 17.33 -13.95 29.42
CA LEU A 132 17.94 -13.90 28.09
C LEU A 132 17.50 -12.66 27.31
N LEU A 133 16.22 -12.29 27.35
CA LEU A 133 15.75 -11.04 26.75
C LEU A 133 16.42 -9.82 27.38
N LYS A 134 16.66 -9.84 28.69
CA LYS A 134 17.39 -8.76 29.37
C LYS A 134 18.82 -8.64 28.85
N ARG A 135 19.54 -9.77 28.69
CA ARG A 135 20.90 -9.80 28.15
C ARG A 135 20.97 -9.32 26.69
N VAL A 136 20.09 -9.82 25.83
CA VAL A 136 20.01 -9.40 24.42
C VAL A 136 19.76 -7.90 24.30
N ARG A 137 18.95 -7.31 25.19
CA ARG A 137 18.75 -5.85 25.22
C ARG A 137 20.00 -5.10 25.66
N THR A 138 20.64 -5.55 26.75
CA THR A 138 21.87 -4.92 27.27
C THR A 138 23.03 -5.01 26.27
N GLU A 139 23.15 -6.11 25.51
CA GLU A 139 24.17 -6.25 24.46
C GLU A 139 23.94 -5.27 23.30
N ARG A 140 22.67 -5.07 22.87
CA ARG A 140 22.35 -4.05 21.85
C ARG A 140 22.64 -2.62 22.32
N ASP A 141 22.37 -2.32 23.58
CA ASP A 141 22.66 -1.00 24.15
C ASP A 141 24.17 -0.76 24.32
N GLY A 142 24.94 -1.82 24.63
CA GLY A 142 26.40 -1.77 24.79
C GLY A 142 27.20 -1.72 23.49
N GLU A 143 26.67 -2.24 22.38
CA GLU A 143 27.28 -2.11 21.05
C GLU A 143 27.09 -0.72 20.42
N SER A 144 26.24 0.14 20.99
CA SER A 144 26.02 1.49 20.47
C SER A 144 27.03 2.54 20.99
N GLU A 145 27.98 2.13 21.85
CA GLU A 145 29.04 2.97 22.42
C GLU A 145 30.48 2.56 21.98
N ALA A 146 30.62 1.65 21.01
CA ALA A 146 31.91 1.25 20.42
C ALA A 146 31.99 1.60 18.94
#